data_AF-A0AAD7AGM6-F1
#
_entry.id   AF-A0AAD7AGM6-F1
#
_cell.length_a   1.000
_cell.length_b   1.000
_cell.length_c   1.000
_cell.angle_alpha   90.00
_cell.angle_beta   90.00
_cell.angle_gamma   90.00
#
_symmetry.space_group_name_H-M   'P 1'
#
loop_
_entity.id
_entity.type
_entity.pdbx_description
1 polymer ?
#
loop_
_entity_poly.entity_id
_entity_poly.type
_entity_poly.pdbx_seq_one_letter_code
_entity_poly.pdbx_strand_id
1 'polypeptide(L)'
;NTSARLSDQQTSPRAELLADILALQKAPTFKSLEIHTRSQYAIRSAAYYAANNDACGWRNMNGDLSKVIISPIKGRTAPVHFRHIKMDNA
;
A
#
# COMPACT_ATOMS: atom_id res chain seq x y z
N ASN A 1 -1.37 -10.91 -13.84
CA ASN A 1 -1.04 -11.26 -12.45
C ASN A 1 0.41 -10.87 -12.20
N THR A 2 0.74 -10.30 -11.03
CA THR A 2 2.09 -9.81 -10.68
C THR A 2 2.45 -10.28 -9.29
N SER A 3 3.68 -10.79 -9.11
CA SER A 3 4.24 -11.18 -7.82
C SER A 3 5.66 -10.64 -7.70
N ALA A 4 6.09 -10.36 -6.47
CA ALA A 4 7.46 -10.00 -6.18
C ALA A 4 7.88 -10.54 -4.82
N ARG A 5 9.19 -10.72 -4.65
CA ARG A 5 9.80 -11.13 -3.38
C ARG A 5 10.27 -9.87 -2.65
N LEU A 6 10.03 -9.82 -1.33
CA LEU A 6 10.69 -8.83 -0.47
C LEU A 6 12.19 -9.08 -0.47
N SER A 7 12.97 -8.04 -0.79
CA SER A 7 14.43 -8.04 -0.74
C SER A 7 14.96 -8.08 0.70
N ASP A 8 14.24 -7.43 1.61
CA ASP A 8 14.59 -7.33 3.04
C ASP A 8 13.76 -8.29 3.88
N GLN A 9 13.58 -7.96 5.17
CA GLN A 9 12.86 -8.79 6.13
C GLN A 9 11.47 -9.21 5.60
N GLN A 10 11.26 -10.52 5.49
CA GLN A 10 10.07 -11.12 4.90
C GLN A 10 8.96 -11.29 5.93
N THR A 11 8.36 -10.18 6.37
CA THR A 11 7.21 -10.20 7.28
C THR A 11 5.89 -10.01 6.54
N SER A 12 4.80 -10.56 7.08
CA SER A 12 3.46 -10.42 6.48
C SER A 12 3.07 -8.95 6.24
N PRO A 13 3.24 -8.01 7.20
CA PRO A 13 2.90 -6.61 6.98
C PRO A 13 3.70 -5.96 5.84
N ARG A 14 5.00 -6.29 5.71
CA ARG A 14 5.83 -5.79 4.60
C ARG A 14 5.38 -6.37 3.26
N ALA A 15 4.96 -7.63 3.24
CA ALA A 15 4.50 -8.29 2.01
C ALA A 15 3.20 -7.67 1.52
N GLU A 16 2.28 -7.36 2.43
CA GLU A 16 1.02 -6.70 2.12
C GLU A 16 1.24 -5.27 1.63
N LEU A 17 2.14 -4.50 2.25
CA LEU A 17 2.53 -3.17 1.75
C LEU A 17 3.18 -3.23 0.37
N LEU A 18 4.06 -4.21 0.13
CA LEU A 18 4.68 -4.39 -1.19
C LEU A 18 3.63 -4.74 -2.26
N ALA A 19 2.64 -5.56 -1.92
CA ALA A 19 1.54 -5.88 -2.84
C ALA A 19 0.76 -4.62 -3.26
N ASP A 20 0.43 -3.74 -2.30
CA ASP A 20 -0.25 -2.48 -2.59
C ASP A 20 0.62 -1.55 -3.45
N ILE A 21 1.92 -1.45 -3.17
CA ILE A 21 2.88 -0.66 -3.98
C ILE A 21 2.90 -1.16 -5.43
N LEU A 22 2.98 -2.47 -5.64
CA LEU A 22 2.99 -3.05 -6.98
C LEU A 22 1.68 -2.78 -7.73
N ALA A 23 0.53 -2.92 -7.05
CA ALA A 23 -0.77 -2.61 -7.63
C ALA A 23 -0.84 -1.14 -8.08
N LEU A 24 -0.40 -0.21 -7.23
CA LEU A 24 -0.35 1.22 -7.52
C LEU A 24 0.56 1.57 -8.70
N GLN A 25 1.74 0.94 -8.78
CA GLN A 25 2.72 1.17 -9.85
C GLN A 25 2.29 0.59 -11.20
N LYS A 26 1.55 -0.53 -11.21
CA LYS A 26 1.12 -1.19 -12.44
C LYS A 26 -0.19 -0.63 -13.00
N ALA A 27 -1.03 -0.05 -12.15
CA ALA A 27 -2.31 0.51 -12.57
C ALA A 27 -2.14 1.89 -13.24
N PRO A 28 -2.78 2.15 -14.41
CA PRO A 28 -2.77 3.47 -15.03
C PRO A 28 -3.18 4.57 -14.06
N THR A 29 -2.46 5.69 -14.03
CA THR A 29 -2.62 6.75 -13.02
C THR A 29 -3.91 7.57 -13.17
N PHE A 30 -4.49 7.55 -14.37
CA PHE A 30 -5.70 8.28 -14.76
C PHE A 30 -6.99 7.45 -14.69
N LYS A 31 -6.90 6.18 -14.26
CA LYS A 31 -8.08 5.33 -14.01
C LYS A 31 -8.23 5.09 -12.52
N SER A 32 -9.49 5.02 -12.06
CA SER A 32 -9.78 4.61 -10.69
C SER A 32 -9.22 3.22 -10.44
N LEU A 33 -8.56 3.04 -9.29
CA LEU A 33 -8.02 1.75 -8.88
C LEU A 33 -8.74 1.27 -7.63
N GLU A 34 -9.19 0.01 -7.63
CA GLU A 34 -9.75 -0.62 -6.44
C GLU A 34 -8.80 -1.73 -5.97
N ILE A 35 -8.35 -1.65 -4.71
CA ILE A 35 -7.45 -2.61 -4.08
C ILE A 35 -8.22 -3.36 -3.00
N HIS A 36 -8.36 -4.67 -3.18
CA HIS A 36 -9.02 -5.57 -2.24
C HIS A 36 -7.95 -6.25 -1.40
N THR A 37 -7.96 -6.04 -0.10
CA THR A 37 -6.95 -6.58 0.81
C THR A 37 -7.56 -7.00 2.13
N ARG A 38 -7.02 -8.08 2.73
CA ARG A 38 -7.36 -8.49 4.10
C ARG A 38 -6.61 -7.66 5.15
N SER A 39 -5.65 -6.85 4.71
CA SER A 39 -4.78 -6.09 5.59
C SER A 39 -5.38 -4.75 5.95
N GLN A 40 -6.01 -4.64 7.12
CA GLN A 40 -6.32 -3.30 7.65
C GLN A 40 -5.05 -2.48 7.88
N TYR A 41 -3.92 -3.13 8.17
CA TYR A 41 -2.65 -2.45 8.34
C TYR A 41 -2.18 -1.80 7.04
N ALA A 42 -2.24 -2.51 5.91
CA ALA A 42 -1.83 -1.95 4.62
C ALA A 42 -2.75 -0.78 4.20
N ILE A 43 -4.07 -0.94 4.37
CA ILE A 43 -5.05 0.14 4.12
C ILE A 43 -4.72 1.38 4.96
N ARG A 44 -4.56 1.20 6.29
CA ARG A 44 -4.28 2.34 7.18
C ARG A 44 -2.93 2.99 6.86
N SER A 45 -1.94 2.18 6.51
CA SER A 45 -0.63 2.65 6.13
C SER A 45 -0.66 3.48 4.86
N ALA A 46 -1.36 3.02 3.82
CA ALA A 46 -1.48 3.71 2.55
C ALA A 46 -2.33 4.99 2.65
N ALA A 47 -3.49 4.90 3.31
CA ALA A 47 -4.50 5.97 3.32
C ALA A 47 -4.25 7.06 4.37
N TYR A 48 -3.68 6.71 5.54
CA TYR A 48 -3.54 7.63 6.66
C TYR A 48 -2.09 7.79 7.10
N TYR A 49 -1.41 6.70 7.41
CA TYR A 49 -0.10 6.79 8.06
C TYR A 49 0.97 7.32 7.12
N ALA A 50 0.91 7.00 5.83
CA ALA A 50 1.89 7.52 4.89
C ALA A 50 1.87 9.05 4.85
N ALA A 51 0.68 9.65 4.78
CA ALA A 51 0.55 11.12 4.80
C ALA A 51 1.05 11.73 6.12
N ASN A 52 0.72 11.12 7.25
CA ASN A 52 1.18 11.60 8.56
C ASN A 52 2.68 11.41 8.77
N ASN A 53 3.26 10.32 8.26
CA ASN A 53 4.68 10.01 8.39
C ASN A 53 5.56 10.88 7.49
N ASP A 54 5.02 11.39 6.37
CA ASP A 54 5.68 12.39 5.53
C ASP A 54 6.03 13.64 6.34
N ALA A 55 5.10 14.09 7.19
CA ALA A 55 5.31 15.23 8.08
C ALA A 55 6.34 14.95 9.21
N CYS A 56 6.52 13.69 9.59
CA CYS A 56 7.37 13.27 10.72
C CYS A 56 8.70 12.63 10.28
N GLY A 57 9.04 12.67 8.99
CA GLY A 57 10.31 12.15 8.47
C GLY A 57 10.43 10.63 8.48
N TRP A 58 9.30 9.89 8.37
CA TRP A 58 9.29 8.44 8.12
C TRP A 58 9.98 7.56 9.17
N ARG A 59 9.99 7.97 10.45
CA ARG A 59 10.67 7.27 11.56
C ARG A 59 9.93 6.05 12.12
N ASN A 60 9.28 5.24 11.30
CA ASN A 60 8.57 4.03 11.72
C ASN A 60 9.17 2.75 11.12
N MET A 61 8.82 1.58 11.67
CA MET A 61 9.44 0.30 11.34
C MET A 61 9.34 -0.11 9.85
N ASN A 62 8.35 0.42 9.12
CA ASN A 62 8.17 0.22 7.68
C ASN A 62 8.20 1.56 6.92
N GLY A 63 9.00 2.52 7.40
CA GLY A 63 9.08 3.87 6.85
C GLY A 63 9.63 3.91 5.43
N ASP A 64 10.51 2.96 5.12
CA ASP A 64 11.01 2.70 3.77
C ASP A 64 9.86 2.43 2.78
N LEU A 65 8.98 1.47 3.08
CA LEU A 65 7.83 1.13 2.23
C LEU A 65 6.75 2.22 2.26
N SER A 66 6.55 2.86 3.41
CA SER A 66 5.59 3.97 3.57
C SER A 66 5.98 5.18 2.71
N LYS A 67 7.28 5.45 2.55
CA LYS A 67 7.78 6.50 1.66
C LYS A 67 7.54 6.14 0.18
N VAL A 68 7.66 4.86 -0.17
CA VAL A 68 7.45 4.40 -1.55
C VAL A 68 5.97 4.43 -1.94
N ILE A 69 5.06 4.09 -1.02
CA ILE A 69 3.63 3.99 -1.35
C ILE A 69 2.95 5.35 -1.58
N ILE A 70 3.42 6.42 -0.91
CA ILE A 70 2.76 7.73 -1.02
C ILE A 70 2.98 8.40 -2.38
N SER A 71 4.15 8.19 -3.00
CA SER A 71 4.51 8.80 -4.28
C SER A 71 3.52 8.44 -5.39
N PRO A 72 3.20 7.16 -5.66
CA PRO A 72 2.22 6.81 -6.68
C PRO A 72 0.80 7.22 -6.28
N ILE A 73 0.44 7.30 -4.99
CA ILE A 73 -0.88 7.80 -4.59
C ILE A 73 -1.01 9.30 -4.91
N LYS A 74 -0.03 10.13 -4.54
CA LYS A 74 -0.02 11.57 -4.82
C LYS A 74 0.07 11.88 -6.32
N GLY A 75 0.74 11.05 -7.10
CA GLY A 75 0.91 11.23 -8.54
C GLY A 75 -0.28 10.81 -9.40
N ARG A 76 -1.36 10.28 -8.80
CA ARG A 76 -2.55 9.84 -9.54
C ARG A 76 -3.54 10.97 -9.73
N THR A 77 -4.17 11.00 -10.91
CA THR A 77 -5.27 11.94 -11.23
C THR A 77 -6.65 11.31 -11.02
N ALA A 78 -6.71 9.99 -10.80
CA ALA A 78 -7.92 9.26 -10.47
C ALA A 78 -7.80 8.59 -9.09
N PRO A 79 -8.91 8.41 -8.37
CA PRO A 79 -8.90 7.94 -6.99
C PRO A 79 -8.42 6.49 -6.84
N VAL A 80 -7.95 6.16 -5.63
CA VAL A 80 -7.68 4.79 -5.19
C VAL A 80 -8.67 4.43 -4.09
N HIS A 81 -9.38 3.34 -4.25
CA HIS A 81 -10.34 2.81 -3.28
C HIS A 81 -9.77 1.54 -2.65
N PHE A 82 -9.54 1.59 -1.34
CA PHE A 82 -9.18 0.41 -0.57
C PHE A 82 -10.43 -0.26 -0.02
N ARG A 83 -10.59 -1.57 -0.29
CA ARG A 83 -11.66 -2.41 0.27
C ARG A 83 -11.06 -3.47 1.17
N HIS A 84 -11.48 -3.45 2.43
CA HIS A 84 -11.13 -4.50 3.36
C HIS A 84 -12.03 -5.72 3.12
N ILE A 85 -11.42 -6.85 2.73
CA ILE A 85 -12.12 -8.12 2.58
C ILE A 85 -11.96 -8.94 3.87
N LYS A 86 -13.07 -9.49 4.37
CA LYS A 86 -13.04 -10.45 5.49
C LYS A 86 -12.77 -11.84 4.95
N MET A 87 -12.08 -12.67 5.72
CA MET A 87 -12.11 -14.11 5.48
C MET A 87 -13.42 -14.64 6.03
N ASP A 88 -14.24 -15.22 5.15
CA ASP A 88 -15.30 -16.10 5.59
C ASP A 88 -14.64 -17.40 6.03
N ASN A 89 -14.83 -17.76 7.31
CA ASN A 89 -14.42 -19.08 7.79
C ASN A 89 -15.41 -20.08 7.17
N ALA A 90 -14.95 -20.82 6.17
CA ALA A 90 -15.63 -22.00 5.66
C ALA A 90 -15.48 -23.18 6.64
#